data_AF-A0A7W1E430-F1
#
_entry.id   AF-A0A7W1E430-F1
#
_cell.length_a   1.000
_cell.length_b   1.000
_cell.length_c   1.000
_cell.angle_alpha   90.00
_cell.angle_beta   90.00
_cell.angle_gamma   90.00
#
_symmetry.space_group_name_H-M   'P 1'
#
loop_
_entity.id
_entity.type
_entity.pdbx_description
1 polymer ?
#
loop_
_entity_poly.entity_id
_entity_poly.type
_entity_poly.pdbx_seq_one_letter_code
_entity_poly.pdbx_strand_id
1 'polypeptide(L)' 'RHITPLARNEFICWVEDAKQGKTRERRIRRTQEELEEGQRRPCCWPGCKHRERTGK' A
#
# COMPACT_ATOMS: atom_id res chain seq x y z
N ARG A 1 9.65 14.12 4.66
CA ARG A 1 8.65 13.95 3.56
C ARG A 1 7.31 13.60 4.20
N HIS A 2 6.26 14.37 3.93
CA HIS A 2 4.94 14.14 4.52
C HIS A 2 4.14 13.19 3.62
N ILE A 3 3.63 12.09 4.17
CA ILE A 3 2.66 11.22 3.50
C ILE A 3 1.30 11.43 4.17
N THR A 4 0.23 11.44 3.40
CA THR A 4 -1.11 11.57 3.98
C THR A 4 -1.45 10.33 4.81
N PRO A 5 -2.31 10.45 5.84
CA PRO A 5 -2.80 9.27 6.56
C PRO A 5 -3.42 8.23 5.63
N LEU A 6 -4.12 8.67 4.58
CA LEU A 6 -4.70 7.79 3.56
C LEU A 6 -3.63 6.98 2.80
N ALA A 7 -2.58 7.65 2.30
CA ALA A 7 -1.47 7.00 1.61
C ALA A 7 -0.82 5.93 2.49
N ARG A 8 -0.56 6.26 3.76
CA ARG A 8 -0.03 5.31 4.76
C ARG A 8 -0.94 4.08 4.91
N ASN A 9 -2.24 4.32 5.08
CA ASN A 9 -3.22 3.24 5.24
C ASN A 9 -3.31 2.34 4.01
N GLU A 10 -3.15 2.88 2.80
CA GLU A 10 -3.13 2.07 1.58
C GLU A 10 -1.91 1.15 1.49
N PHE A 11 -0.72 1.63 1.90
CA PHE A 11 0.46 0.77 2.02
C PHE A 11 0.27 -0.33 3.08
N ILE A 12 -0.26 0.02 4.26
CA ILE A 12 -0.54 -0.96 5.32
C ILE A 12 -1.51 -2.03 4.81
N CYS A 13 -2.66 -1.61 4.25
CA CYS A 13 -3.65 -2.55 3.73
C CYS A 13 -3.07 -3.45 2.63
N TRP A 14 -2.22 -2.90 1.76
CA TRP A 14 -1.56 -3.69 0.71
C TRP A 14 -0.57 -4.71 1.30
N VAL A 15 0.23 -4.33 2.30
CA VAL A 15 1.14 -5.26 2.98
C VAL A 15 0.36 -6.38 3.68
N GLU A 16 -0.71 -6.02 4.41
CA GLU A 16 -1.51 -6.96 5.19
C GLU A 16 -2.36 -7.92 4.34
N ASP A 17 -2.78 -7.49 3.15
CA ASP A 17 -3.54 -8.32 2.21
C ASP A 17 -2.74 -9.55 1.71
N ALA A 18 -1.41 -9.54 1.85
CA ALA A 18 -0.60 -10.70 1.55
C ALA A 18 -0.87 -11.86 2.54
N LYS A 19 -1.47 -12.94 2.01
CA LYS A 19 -1.74 -14.18 2.77
C LYS A 19 -0.48 -14.96 3.14
N GLN A 20 0.54 -14.94 2.28
CA GLN A 20 1.81 -15.64 2.51
C GLN A 20 2.83 -14.72 3.18
N GLY A 21 3.50 -15.22 4.24
CA GLY A 21 4.51 -14.46 4.98
C GLY A 21 5.63 -13.89 4.10
N LYS A 22 6.21 -14.72 3.22
CA LYS A 22 7.24 -14.28 2.25
C LYS A 22 6.80 -13.10 1.38
N THR A 23 5.52 -13.07 0.99
CA THR A 23 4.97 -11.99 0.17
C THR A 23 4.80 -10.73 1.01
N ARG A 24 4.39 -10.86 2.27
CA ARG A 24 4.29 -9.76 3.22
C ARG A 24 5.65 -9.10 3.44
N GLU A 25 6.70 -9.89 3.72
CA GLU A 25 8.08 -9.41 3.88
C GLU A 25 8.56 -8.65 2.64
N ARG A 26 8.33 -9.20 1.45
CA ARG A 26 8.66 -8.52 0.19
C ARG A 26 7.91 -7.19 0.03
N ARG A 27 6.62 -7.13 0.39
CA ARG A 27 5.82 -5.90 0.32
C ARG A 27 6.28 -4.85 1.33
N ILE A 28 6.74 -5.24 2.52
CA ILE A 28 7.34 -4.34 3.51
C ILE A 28 8.59 -3.66 2.93
N ARG A 29 9.53 -4.44 2.39
CA ARG A 29 10.75 -3.89 1.76
C ARG A 29 10.42 -2.94 0.61
N ARG A 30 9.53 -3.36 -0.29
CA ARG A 30 9.07 -2.52 -1.41
C ARG A 30 8.39 -1.23 -0.97
N THR A 31 7.66 -1.25 0.16
CA THR A 31 7.02 -0.03 0.68
C THR A 31 8.06 1.04 1.00
N GLN A 32 9.22 0.65 1.55
CA GLN A 32 10.32 1.59 1.81
C GLN A 32 10.88 2.15 0.50
N GLU A 33 11.22 1.27 -0.45
CA GLU A 33 11.72 1.64 -1.79
C GLU A 33 10.76 2.62 -2.50
N GLU A 34 9.46 2.29 -2.56
CA GLU A 34 8.44 3.10 -3.21
C GLU A 34 8.26 4.48 -2.54
N LEU A 35 8.29 4.53 -1.20
CA LEU A 35 8.20 5.81 -0.47
C LEU A 35 9.42 6.71 -0.69
N GLU A 36 10.61 6.12 -0.80
CA GLU A 36 11.87 6.79 -1.12
C GLU A 36 11.89 7.32 -2.57
N GLU A 37 11.34 6.56 -3.50
CA GLU A 37 11.10 6.98 -4.90
C GLU A 37 10.01 8.06 -5.03
N GLY A 38 9.29 8.35 -3.94
CA GLY A 38 8.28 9.40 -3.91
C GLY A 38 6.86 8.92 -4.19
N GLN A 39 6.65 7.61 -4.35
CA GLN A 39 5.32 7.04 -4.47
C GLN A 39 4.50 7.33 -3.21
N ARG A 40 3.21 7.53 -3.42
CA ARG A 40 2.24 7.77 -2.34
C ARG A 40 1.15 6.72 -2.29
N ARG A 41 1.19 5.74 -3.19
CA ARG A 41 0.33 4.56 -3.23
C ARG A 41 1.15 3.37 -3.73
N PRO A 42 0.79 2.13 -3.37
CA PRO A 42 1.53 0.97 -3.85
C PRO A 42 1.38 0.79 -5.36
N CYS A 43 2.47 0.51 -6.08
CA CYS A 43 2.51 0.63 -7.55
C CYS A 43 1.58 -0.34 -8.33
N CYS A 44 1.07 -1.40 -7.68
CA CYS A 44 0.13 -2.37 -8.27
C CYS A 44 -1.13 -2.53 -7.41
N TRP A 45 -1.55 -1.48 -6.70
CA TRP A 45 -2.69 -1.53 -5.80
C TRP A 45 -4.01 -1.30 -6.53
N PRO A 46 -4.90 -2.30 -6.67
CA PRO A 46 -6.23 -2.12 -7.29
C PRO A 46 -7.19 -1.30 -6.41
N GLY A 47 -6.77 -0.91 -5.21
CA GLY A 47 -7.57 -0.20 -4.21
C GLY A 47 -7.84 -1.04 -2.96
N CYS A 48 -8.18 -0.34 -1.88
CA CYS A 48 -8.46 -0.97 -0.60
C CYS A 48 -9.83 -1.64 -0.62
N LYS A 49 -9.89 -2.93 -0.24
CA LYS A 49 -11.15 -3.68 -0.06
C LYS A 49 -12.07 -3.05 1.00
N HIS A 50 -11.51 -2.31 1.96
CA HIS A 50 -12.26 -1.58 2.98
C HIS A 50 -12.83 -0.25 2.48
N ARG A 51 -12.49 0.16 1.25
CA ARG A 51 -12.98 1.39 0.65
C ARG A 51 -14.08 1.04 -0.34
N GLU A 52 -15.30 1.48 -0.07
CA GLU A 52 -16.37 1.42 -1.05
C GLU A 52 -15.97 2.20 -2.31
N ARG A 53 -16.07 1.53 -3.47
CA ARG A 53 -15.94 2.19 -4.75
C ARG A 53 -17.26 2.87 -5.05
N THR A 54 -17.45 4.07 -4.52
CA THR A 54 -18.53 4.97 -4.97
C THR A 54 -18.14 5.48 -6.36
N GLY A 55 -18.30 4.63 -7.37
CA GLY A 55 -18.15 5.03 -8.76
C GLY A 55 -19.21 6.09 -9.08
N LYS A 56 -18.77 7.31 -9.34
CA LYS A 56 -19.45 8.22 -10.25
C LYS A 56 -18.71 8.14 -11.58
#